data_AF-A0A2E7ZHH9-F1
#
_entry.id   AF-A0A2E7ZHH9-F1
#
_cell.length_a   1.000
_cell.length_b   1.000
_cell.length_c   1.000
_cell.angle_alpha   90.00
_cell.angle_beta   90.00
_cell.angle_gamma   90.00
#
_symmetry.space_group_name_H-M   'P 1'
#
loop_
_entity.id
_entity.type
_entity.pdbx_description
1 polymer ?
#
loop_
_entity_poly.entity_id
_entity_poly.type
_entity_poly.pdbx_seq_one_letter_code
_entity_poly.pdbx_strand_id
1 'polypeptide(L)'
;MIHNGAERTTGIRCHFNPSIGFNFQGAKISSDTGILLLREIDERFGITSSLEGMLQDSRNVSQTQHSCTDLLRQRVYQIAAG
;
A
#
# COMPACT_ATOMS: atom_id res chain seq x y z
N MET A 1 -39.65 -12.03 -2.93
CA MET A 1 -38.81 -12.20 -4.13
C MET A 1 -37.45 -11.58 -3.86
N ILE A 2 -36.42 -12.43 -3.99
CA ILE A 2 -34.97 -12.26 -4.00
C ILE A 2 -34.34 -10.86 -4.04
N HIS A 3 -33.27 -10.75 -3.22
CA HIS A 3 -32.31 -9.67 -3.03
C HIS A 3 -31.67 -9.14 -4.32
N ASN A 4 -31.30 -7.86 -4.34
CA ASN A 4 -30.15 -7.45 -5.16
C ASN A 4 -29.34 -6.36 -4.45
N GLY A 5 -28.40 -6.81 -3.61
CA GLY A 5 -27.32 -5.97 -3.09
C GLY A 5 -26.29 -5.78 -4.19
N ALA A 6 -26.34 -4.63 -4.86
CA ALA A 6 -25.26 -4.19 -5.73
C ALA A 6 -24.19 -3.55 -4.85
N GLU A 7 -23.25 -4.37 -4.35
CA GLU A 7 -21.95 -3.87 -3.90
C GLU A 7 -21.29 -3.17 -5.08
N ARG A 8 -21.29 -1.84 -5.06
CA ARG A 8 -20.46 -1.04 -5.97
C ARG A 8 -19.04 -1.12 -5.44
N THR A 9 -18.30 -2.16 -5.82
CA THR A 9 -16.86 -2.18 -5.61
C THR A 9 -16.28 -1.10 -6.52
N THR A 10 -16.10 0.11 -5.99
CA THR A 10 -15.26 1.15 -6.60
C THR A 10 -13.83 0.64 -6.58
N GLY A 11 -13.50 -0.20 -7.56
CA GLY A 11 -12.15 -0.67 -7.78
C GLY A 11 -11.27 0.55 -8.05
N ILE A 12 -10.38 0.86 -7.11
CA ILE A 12 -9.37 1.89 -7.29
C ILE A 12 -8.48 1.42 -8.44
N ARG A 13 -8.55 2.09 -9.60
CA ARG A 13 -7.62 1.88 -10.71
C ARG A 13 -6.36 2.70 -10.46
N CYS A 14 -5.37 2.08 -9.85
CA CYS A 14 -4.04 2.65 -9.71
C CYS A 14 -3.33 2.57 -11.08
N HIS A 15 -3.23 3.68 -11.82
CA HIS A 15 -2.36 3.74 -12.99
C HIS A 15 -0.90 3.84 -12.53
N PHE A 16 -0.22 2.70 -12.42
CA PHE A 16 1.22 2.67 -12.18
C PHE A 16 1.95 3.10 -13.46
N ASN A 17 2.76 4.15 -13.39
CA ASN A 17 3.55 4.60 -14.53
C ASN A 17 4.79 3.70 -14.69
N PRO A 18 4.88 2.90 -15.77
CA PRO A 18 6.03 2.02 -16.00
C PRO A 18 7.33 2.76 -16.33
N SER A 19 7.29 4.08 -16.55
CA SER A 19 8.48 4.90 -16.81
C SER A 19 9.29 5.26 -15.57
N ILE A 20 8.87 4.84 -14.38
CA ILE A 20 9.63 5.04 -13.15
C ILE A 20 10.74 3.98 -13.10
N GLY A 21 11.84 4.26 -13.79
CA GLY A 21 13.06 3.44 -13.75
C GLY A 21 14.03 3.97 -12.69
N PHE A 22 14.48 3.10 -11.79
CA PHE A 22 15.52 3.43 -10.80
C PHE A 22 16.88 2.93 -11.27
N ASN A 23 17.88 3.80 -11.27
CA ASN A 23 19.27 3.42 -11.54
C ASN A 23 19.92 2.99 -10.21
N PHE A 24 19.91 1.68 -9.93
CA PHE A 24 20.51 1.13 -8.72
C PHE A 24 22.00 0.85 -8.95
N GLN A 25 22.86 1.73 -8.44
CA GLN A 25 24.31 1.60 -8.50
C GLN A 25 24.84 0.82 -7.30
N GLY A 26 24.76 -0.51 -7.37
CA GLY A 26 25.63 -1.39 -6.59
C GLY A 26 25.04 -1.97 -5.31
N ALA A 27 24.71 -3.26 -5.39
CA ALA A 27 24.78 -4.32 -4.37
C ALA A 27 23.83 -5.44 -4.79
N LYS A 28 24.22 -6.70 -4.62
CA LYS A 28 23.33 -7.83 -4.83
C LYS A 28 22.24 -7.76 -3.75
N ILE A 29 21.09 -7.17 -4.06
CA ILE A 29 19.99 -7.00 -3.12
C ILE A 29 19.44 -8.40 -2.81
N SER A 30 19.62 -8.86 -1.57
CA SER A 30 18.86 -10.03 -1.08
C SER A 30 17.37 -9.66 -1.09
N SER A 31 16.48 -10.62 -1.36
CA SER A 31 15.03 -10.41 -1.44
C SER A 31 14.50 -9.55 -0.28
N ASP A 32 14.97 -9.80 0.95
CA ASP A 32 14.60 -9.04 2.16
C ASP A 32 15.09 -7.58 2.16
N THR A 33 16.23 -7.30 1.52
CA THR A 33 16.74 -5.92 1.35
C THR A 33 15.92 -5.15 0.30
N GLY A 34 15.26 -5.84 -0.64
CA GLY A 34 14.38 -5.23 -1.64
C GLY A 34 13.15 -4.54 -1.03
N ILE A 35 12.66 -5.07 0.09
CA ILE A 35 11.55 -4.47 0.85
C ILE A 35 11.97 -3.13 1.49
N LEU A 36 13.25 -2.99 1.90
CA LEU A 36 13.76 -1.72 2.42
C LEU A 36 13.77 -0.64 1.33
N LEU A 37 14.07 -0.99 0.08
CA LEU A 37 13.94 -0.05 -1.04
C LEU A 37 12.49 0.33 -1.30
N LEU A 38 11.56 -0.63 -1.24
CA LEU A 38 10.14 -0.35 -1.38
C LEU A 38 9.65 0.62 -0.29
N ARG A 39 10.13 0.43 0.94
CA ARG A 39 9.86 1.34 2.05
C ARG A 39 10.44 2.74 1.81
N GLU A 40 11.70 2.83 1.40
CA GLU A 40 12.33 4.12 1.09
C GLU A 40 11.54 4.85 -0.01
N ILE A 41 11.15 4.16 -1.08
CA ILE A 41 10.32 4.72 -2.16
C ILE A 41 8.98 5.22 -1.61
N ASP A 42 8.29 4.39 -0.81
CA ASP A 42 7.02 4.76 -0.21
C ASP A 42 7.13 6.01 0.69
N GLU A 43 8.15 6.08 1.54
CA GLU A 43 8.40 7.21 2.43
C GLU A 43 8.78 8.48 1.65
N ARG A 44 9.61 8.36 0.61
CA ARG A 44 10.09 9.51 -0.18
C ARG A 44 9.01 10.14 -1.05
N PHE A 45 8.13 9.32 -1.63
CA PHE A 45 7.07 9.77 -2.52
C PHE A 45 5.70 9.82 -1.86
N GLY A 46 5.58 9.37 -0.62
CA GLY A 46 4.34 9.36 0.15
C GLY A 46 3.24 8.52 -0.50
N ILE A 47 3.58 7.39 -1.13
CA ILE A 47 2.64 6.62 -1.95
C ILE A 47 1.46 6.13 -1.10
N THR A 48 1.73 5.44 0.00
CA THR A 48 0.70 4.95 0.92
C THR A 48 0.05 6.07 1.72
N SER A 49 0.81 7.10 2.13
CA SER A 49 0.25 8.28 2.80
C SER A 49 -0.72 9.04 1.91
N SER A 50 -0.52 9.05 0.59
CA SER A 50 -1.44 9.70 -0.35
C SER A 50 -2.82 9.05 -0.40
N LEU A 51 -2.95 7.82 0.11
CA LEU A 51 -4.20 7.08 0.22
C LEU A 51 -4.87 7.26 1.60
N GLU A 52 -4.26 8.04 2.50
CA GLU A 52 -4.83 8.34 3.80
C GLU A 52 -6.20 9.02 3.65
N GLY A 53 -7.18 8.56 4.40
CA GLY A 53 -8.56 9.05 4.31
C GLY A 53 -9.36 8.57 3.09
N MET A 54 -8.73 7.91 2.11
CA MET A 54 -9.46 7.25 1.01
C MET A 54 -10.06 5.92 1.43
N LEU A 55 -9.50 5.27 2.44
CA LEU A 55 -9.99 4.01 3.00
C LEU A 55 -10.89 4.29 4.21
N GLN A 56 -12.14 3.83 4.14
CA GLN A 56 -13.04 3.89 5.29
C GLN A 56 -12.55 2.93 6.36
N ASP A 57 -12.11 3.51 7.49
CA ASP A 57 -11.71 2.74 8.66
C ASP A 57 -12.86 2.68 9.66
N SER A 58 -13.53 1.53 9.75
CA SER A 58 -14.65 1.32 10.68
C SER A 58 -14.20 0.88 12.08
N ARG A 59 -12.88 0.82 12.35
CA ARG A 59 -12.33 0.40 13.64
C ARG A 59 -12.55 1.49 14.69
N ASN A 60 -12.72 1.06 15.94
CA ASN A 60 -12.81 1.99 17.05
C ASN A 60 -11.45 2.64 17.31
N VAL A 61 -11.38 3.96 17.21
CA VAL A 61 -10.16 4.74 17.42
C VAL A 61 -9.57 4.49 18.82
N SER A 62 -10.40 4.31 19.86
CA SER A 62 -9.91 4.07 21.23
C SER A 62 -9.27 2.69 21.43
N GLN A 63 -9.45 1.79 20.47
CA GLN A 63 -8.88 0.43 20.47
C GLN A 63 -7.84 0.25 19.35
N THR A 64 -7.50 1.32 18.64
CA THR A 64 -6.62 1.27 17.47
C THR A 64 -5.24 1.82 17.82
N GLN A 65 -4.21 0.97 17.74
CA GLN A 65 -2.81 1.35 17.95
C GLN A 65 -2.08 1.74 16.66
N HIS A 66 -2.56 1.26 15.51
CA HIS A 66 -1.93 1.46 14.20
C HIS A 66 -2.87 2.18 13.25
N SER A 67 -2.35 3.19 12.57
CA SER A 67 -3.13 3.94 11.58
C SER A 67 -3.55 3.04 10.42
N CYS A 68 -4.59 3.45 9.70
CA CYS A 68 -5.00 2.74 8.48
C CYS A 68 -3.84 2.66 7.46
N THR A 69 -3.04 3.74 7.38
CA THR A 69 -1.85 3.84 6.54
C THR A 69 -0.76 2.82 6.94
N ASP A 70 -0.54 2.59 8.24
CA ASP A 70 0.45 1.61 8.72
C ASP A 70 0.06 0.18 8.32
N LEU A 71 -1.23 -0.15 8.46
CA LEU A 71 -1.75 -1.44 8.03
C LEU A 71 -1.64 -1.63 6.52
N LEU A 72 -1.91 -0.57 5.76
CA LEU A 72 -1.77 -0.59 4.31
C LEU A 72 -0.32 -0.81 3.89
N ARG A 73 0.64 -0.09 4.49
CA ARG A 73 2.08 -0.31 4.28
C ARG A 73 2.47 -1.75 4.57
N GLN A 74 2.09 -2.25 5.74
CA GLN A 74 2.36 -3.63 6.13
C GLN A 74 1.83 -4.61 5.08
N ARG A 75 0.59 -4.42 4.61
CA ARG A 75 -0.02 -5.32 3.62
C ARG A 75 0.69 -5.26 2.27
N VAL A 76 1.04 -4.07 1.79
CA VAL A 76 1.76 -3.88 0.52
C VAL A 76 3.14 -4.54 0.59
N TYR A 77 3.89 -4.32 1.68
CA TYR A 77 5.23 -4.89 1.83
C TYR A 77 5.21 -6.41 1.95
N GLN A 78 4.21 -6.98 2.63
CA GLN A 78 4.03 -8.43 2.71
C GLN A 78 3.72 -9.04 1.33
N ILE A 79 2.87 -8.40 0.52
CA ILE A 79 2.59 -8.87 -0.85
C ILE A 79 3.87 -8.79 -1.71
N ALA A 80 4.67 -7.74 -1.56
CA ALA A 80 5.93 -7.60 -2.29
C ALA A 80 7.01 -8.60 -1.86
N ALA A 81 6.95 -9.09 -0.61
CA ALA A 81 7.88 -10.08 -0.07
C ALA A 81 7.68 -11.49 -0.63
N GLY A 82 6.49 -11.80 -1.16
CA GLY A 82 6.10 -13.13 -1.64
C GLY A 82 5.34 -13.94 -0.60
#